data_AF-A0A1R1JTG6-F1
#
_entry.id   AF-A0A1R1JTG6-F1
#
_cell.length_a   1.000
_cell.length_b   1.000
_cell.length_c   1.000
_cell.angle_alpha   90.00
_cell.angle_beta   90.00
_cell.angle_gamma   90.00
#
_symmetry.space_group_name_H-M   'P 1'
#
loop_
_entity.id
_entity.type
_entity.pdbx_description
1 polymer ?
#
loop_
_entity_poly.entity_id
_entity_poly.type
_entity_poly.pdbx_seq_one_letter_code
_entity_poly.pdbx_strand_id
1 'polypeptide(L)'
;MTRLTIPTECGTAAIVPPLTDVQRRVAALREMDAEVHRALIRNLIVVRQHEDDQHAVEALYSATEARPAAKQAFAMAVASSVRGDELAVVGAHFRQWALLAQGHLVSDLVGLCDDRQRVIFGRKQ
;
A
#
# COMPACT_ATOMS: atom_id res chain seq x y z
N MET A 1 16.39 -1.96 -26.45
CA MET A 1 16.29 -1.23 -25.16
C MET A 1 17.36 -0.15 -25.15
N THR A 2 16.96 1.11 -25.19
CA THR A 2 17.87 2.27 -25.25
C THR A 2 18.46 2.52 -23.87
N ARG A 3 19.79 2.49 -23.73
CA ARG A 3 20.47 2.76 -22.45
C ARG A 3 20.37 4.26 -22.15
N LEU A 4 19.79 4.62 -21.01
CA LEU A 4 19.79 6.00 -20.51
C LEU A 4 21.20 6.32 -20.02
N THR A 5 21.82 7.32 -20.66
CA THR A 5 23.16 7.78 -20.33
C THR A 5 23.03 9.15 -19.68
N ILE A 6 23.36 9.25 -18.39
CA ILE A 6 23.30 10.52 -17.66
C ILE A 6 24.73 11.08 -17.60
N PRO A 7 25.01 12.25 -18.20
CA PRO A 7 26.32 12.88 -18.10
C PRO A 7 26.54 13.36 -16.66
N THR A 8 27.70 13.01 -16.07
CA THR A 8 28.12 13.53 -14.76
C THR A 8 29.13 14.67 -14.94
N GLU A 9 29.21 15.57 -13.96
CA GLU A 9 30.06 16.78 -14.00
C GLU A 9 31.56 16.46 -14.22
N CYS A 10 32.01 15.25 -13.90
CA CYS A 10 33.38 14.79 -14.13
C CYS A 10 33.63 14.19 -15.53
N GLY A 11 32.69 14.35 -16.48
CA GLY A 11 32.84 13.85 -17.86
C GLY A 11 32.62 12.35 -18.02
N THR A 12 32.21 11.65 -16.95
CA THR A 12 31.89 10.22 -17.02
C THR A 12 30.40 10.05 -17.30
N ALA A 13 30.06 9.24 -18.30
CA ALA A 13 28.69 8.86 -18.59
C ALA A 13 28.28 7.69 -17.67
N ALA A 14 27.33 7.92 -16.76
CA ALA A 14 26.75 6.82 -16.00
C ALA A 14 25.77 6.06 -16.90
N ILE A 15 26.09 4.79 -17.20
CA ILE A 15 25.16 3.88 -17.87
C ILE A 15 24.22 3.36 -16.79
N VAL A 16 22.97 3.83 -16.81
CA VAL A 16 21.93 3.29 -15.92
C VAL A 16 21.29 2.09 -16.63
N PRO A 17 21.50 0.85 -16.16
CA PRO A 17 20.84 -0.30 -16.76
C PRO A 17 19.32 -0.20 -16.55
N PRO A 18 18.50 -0.67 -17.49
CA PRO A 18 17.06 -0.75 -17.29
C PRO A 18 16.74 -1.66 -16.09
N LEU A 19 15.73 -1.28 -15.31
CA LEU A 19 15.29 -2.06 -14.16
C LEU A 19 14.74 -3.42 -14.60
N THR A 20 15.05 -4.47 -13.85
CA THR A 20 14.39 -5.78 -14.00
C THR A 20 12.93 -5.71 -13.55
N ASP A 21 12.11 -6.69 -13.93
CA ASP A 21 10.70 -6.76 -13.53
C ASP A 21 10.54 -6.76 -12.00
N VAL A 22 11.41 -7.47 -11.29
CA VAL A 22 11.45 -7.50 -9.82
C VAL A 22 11.77 -6.12 -9.27
N GLN A 23 12.75 -5.41 -9.84
CA GLN A 23 13.11 -4.06 -9.39
C GLN A 23 11.98 -3.06 -9.64
N ARG A 24 11.30 -3.17 -10.79
CA ARG A 24 10.14 -2.33 -11.11
C ARG A 24 8.98 -2.58 -10.14
N ARG A 25 8.67 -3.84 -9.84
CA ARG A 25 7.60 -4.18 -8.89
C ARG A 25 7.94 -3.71 -7.47
N VAL A 26 9.19 -3.85 -7.02
CA VAL A 26 9.62 -3.34 -5.71
C VAL A 26 9.53 -1.82 -5.64
N ALA A 27 9.89 -1.10 -6.71
CA ALA A 27 9.70 0.35 -6.78
C ALA A 27 8.22 0.73 -6.72
N ALA A 28 7.38 0.07 -7.51
CA ALA A 28 5.93 0.31 -7.52
C ALA A 28 5.28 0.06 -6.15
N LEU A 29 5.66 -1.02 -5.45
CA LEU A 29 5.18 -1.30 -4.10
C LEU A 29 5.55 -0.18 -3.12
N ARG A 30 6.78 0.33 -3.18
CA ARG A 30 7.23 1.43 -2.30
C ARG A 30 6.52 2.75 -2.60
N GLU A 31 6.35 3.07 -3.87
CA GLU A 31 5.65 4.29 -4.30
C GLU A 31 4.17 4.23 -3.90
N MET A 32 3.50 3.10 -4.18
CA MET A 32 2.11 2.89 -3.81
C MET A 32 1.90 2.89 -2.29
N ASP A 33 2.82 2.29 -1.52
CA ASP A 33 2.79 2.36 -0.06
C ASP A 33 2.81 3.81 0.45
N ALA A 34 3.67 4.65 -0.13
CA ALA A 34 3.73 6.07 0.21
C ALA A 34 2.46 6.84 -0.19
N GLU A 35 1.84 6.51 -1.33
CA GLU A 35 0.57 7.12 -1.75
C GLU A 35 -0.59 6.69 -0.86
N VAL A 36 -0.71 5.39 -0.54
CA VAL A 36 -1.73 4.87 0.40
C VAL A 36 -1.58 5.52 1.77
N HIS A 37 -0.35 5.65 2.27
CA HIS A 37 -0.08 6.33 3.53
C HIS A 37 -0.57 7.80 3.51
N ARG A 38 -0.28 8.53 2.43
CA ARG A 38 -0.77 9.90 2.24
C ARG A 38 -2.30 9.96 2.15
N ALA A 39 -2.91 8.99 1.48
CA ALA A 39 -4.37 8.90 1.34
C ALA A 39 -5.05 8.68 2.69
N LEU A 40 -4.50 7.81 3.54
CA LEU A 40 -4.99 7.57 4.90
C LEU A 40 -4.90 8.83 5.77
N ILE A 41 -3.74 9.51 5.79
CA ILE A 41 -3.55 10.74 6.58
C ILE A 41 -4.52 11.84 6.15
N ARG A 42 -4.76 11.97 4.84
CA ARG A 42 -5.59 13.03 4.26
C ARG A 42 -7.06 12.65 4.12
N ASN A 43 -7.45 11.48 4.62
CA ASN A 43 -8.80 10.91 4.48
C ASN A 43 -9.34 10.97 3.04
N LEU A 44 -8.51 10.55 2.08
CA LEU A 44 -8.87 10.54 0.65
C LEU A 44 -9.69 9.30 0.30
N ILE A 45 -10.25 9.33 -0.90
CA ILE A 45 -10.91 8.22 -1.57
C ILE A 45 -9.91 7.52 -2.51
N VAL A 46 -10.01 6.20 -2.58
CA VAL A 46 -9.35 5.35 -3.56
C VAL A 46 -10.35 5.04 -4.67
N VAL A 47 -10.04 5.48 -5.88
CA VAL A 47 -10.85 5.24 -7.08
C VAL A 47 -10.16 4.19 -7.91
N ARG A 48 -10.86 3.11 -8.26
CA ARG A 48 -10.36 2.05 -9.13
C ARG A 48 -11.24 1.97 -10.37
N GLN A 49 -10.67 1.49 -11.46
CA GLN A 49 -11.42 1.32 -12.69
C GLN A 49 -12.53 0.28 -12.50
N HIS A 50 -13.77 0.64 -12.84
CA HIS A 50 -14.96 -0.23 -12.73
C HIS A 50 -15.40 -0.60 -11.31
N GLU A 51 -14.90 0.05 -10.26
CA GLU A 51 -15.40 -0.07 -8.88
C GLU A 51 -15.85 1.29 -8.33
N ASP A 52 -16.67 1.26 -7.29
CA ASP A 52 -17.11 2.48 -6.60
C ASP A 52 -15.97 3.12 -5.79
N ASP A 53 -16.02 4.45 -5.71
CA ASP A 53 -15.17 5.29 -4.89
C ASP A 53 -15.31 4.93 -3.40
N GLN A 54 -14.23 4.43 -2.79
CA GLN A 54 -14.22 4.02 -1.37
C GLN A 54 -13.24 4.87 -0.56
N HIS A 55 -13.57 5.21 0.70
CA HIS A 55 -12.60 5.91 1.56
C HIS A 55 -11.34 5.05 1.78
N ALA A 56 -10.17 5.66 1.91
CA ALA A 56 -8.91 4.94 2.09
C ALA A 56 -8.92 4.02 3.32
N VAL A 57 -9.58 4.43 4.41
CA VAL A 57 -9.74 3.62 5.62
C VAL A 57 -10.65 2.41 5.38
N GLU A 58 -11.74 2.61 4.62
CA GLU A 58 -12.65 1.54 4.26
C GLU A 58 -11.97 0.55 3.30
N ALA A 59 -11.23 1.04 2.30
CA ALA A 59 -10.46 0.21 1.39
C ALA A 59 -9.37 -0.61 2.12
N LEU A 60 -8.73 -0.01 3.14
CA LEU A 60 -7.79 -0.70 4.02
C LEU A 60 -8.48 -1.83 4.79
N TYR A 61 -9.67 -1.57 5.32
CA TYR A 61 -10.46 -2.58 6.01
C TYR A 61 -10.88 -3.70 5.04
N SER A 62 -11.40 -3.37 3.86
CA SER A 62 -11.79 -4.33 2.81
C SER A 62 -10.61 -5.18 2.34
N ALA A 63 -9.38 -4.64 2.29
CA ALA A 63 -8.19 -5.41 1.94
C ALA A 63 -7.85 -6.54 2.95
N THR A 64 -8.46 -6.51 4.13
CA THR A 64 -8.33 -7.59 5.12
C THR A 64 -9.34 -8.72 4.91
N GLU A 65 -10.35 -8.50 4.07
CA GLU A 65 -11.31 -9.53 3.72
C GLU A 65 -10.62 -10.67 2.98
N ALA A 66 -11.07 -11.89 3.25
CA ALA A 66 -10.43 -13.13 2.78
C ALA A 66 -8.92 -13.30 3.09
N ARG A 67 -8.28 -12.46 3.93
CA ARG A 67 -6.87 -12.62 4.35
C ARG A 67 -6.77 -13.14 5.79
N PRO A 68 -6.47 -14.44 6.01
CA PRO A 68 -6.53 -15.06 7.34
C PRO A 68 -5.62 -14.38 8.39
N ALA A 69 -4.40 -14.01 8.00
CA ALA A 69 -3.44 -13.38 8.91
C ALA A 69 -3.92 -12.01 9.41
N ALA A 70 -4.47 -11.17 8.52
CA ALA A 70 -5.02 -9.88 8.89
C ALA A 70 -6.26 -10.05 9.78
N LYS A 71 -7.19 -10.94 9.41
CA LYS A 71 -8.38 -11.25 10.22
C LYS A 71 -8.02 -11.72 11.63
N GLN A 72 -7.03 -12.59 11.75
CA GLN A 72 -6.55 -13.07 13.04
C GLN A 72 -5.95 -11.95 13.88
N ALA A 73 -5.09 -11.10 13.29
CA ALA A 73 -4.50 -9.96 14.00
C ALA A 73 -5.56 -8.98 14.51
N PHE A 74 -6.60 -8.72 13.70
CA PHE A 74 -7.74 -7.90 14.11
C PHE A 74 -8.49 -8.54 15.29
N ALA A 75 -8.81 -9.83 15.18
CA ALA A 75 -9.51 -10.57 16.24
C ALA A 75 -8.70 -10.56 17.55
N MET A 76 -7.38 -10.66 17.49
CA MET A 76 -6.50 -10.54 18.66
C MET A 76 -6.57 -9.14 19.29
N ALA A 77 -6.58 -8.08 18.48
CA ALA A 77 -6.70 -6.71 18.97
C ALA A 77 -8.05 -6.49 19.68
N VAL A 78 -9.14 -6.96 19.10
CA VAL A 78 -10.48 -6.89 19.68
C VAL A 78 -10.56 -7.71 20.97
N ALA A 79 -10.11 -8.96 20.96
CA ALA A 79 -10.13 -9.83 22.13
C ALA A 79 -9.33 -9.24 23.30
N SER A 80 -8.15 -8.67 23.02
CA SER A 80 -7.32 -8.04 24.04
C SER A 80 -7.98 -6.79 24.62
N SER A 81 -8.63 -6.00 23.77
CA SER A 81 -9.40 -4.81 24.20
C SER A 81 -10.56 -5.20 25.12
N VAL A 82 -11.32 -6.24 24.76
CA VAL A 82 -12.47 -6.72 25.55
C VAL A 82 -12.04 -7.30 26.90
N ARG A 83 -10.88 -7.98 26.96
CA ARG A 83 -10.32 -8.47 28.23
C ARG A 83 -9.79 -7.37 29.14
N GLY A 84 -9.62 -6.15 28.62
CA GLY A 84 -8.99 -5.05 29.35
C GLY A 84 -7.48 -5.24 29.51
N ASP A 85 -6.84 -5.92 28.55
CA ASP A 85 -5.37 -6.03 28.50
C ASP A 85 -4.75 -4.62 28.40
N GLU A 86 -3.47 -4.48 28.74
CA GLU A 86 -2.77 -3.19 28.69
C GLU A 86 -2.88 -2.53 27.29
N LEU A 87 -3.05 -1.20 27.28
CA LEU A 87 -3.19 -0.43 26.03
C LEU A 87 -2.02 -0.63 25.07
N ALA A 88 -0.81 -0.88 25.59
CA ALA A 88 0.36 -1.19 24.77
C ALA A 88 0.21 -2.52 24.01
N VAL A 89 -0.37 -3.54 24.64
CA VAL A 89 -0.64 -4.86 24.04
C VAL A 89 -1.72 -4.74 22.97
N VAL A 90 -2.83 -4.07 23.30
CA VAL A 90 -3.92 -3.78 22.36
C VAL A 90 -3.39 -3.01 21.14
N GLY A 91 -2.61 -1.95 21.38
CA GLY A 91 -1.98 -1.16 20.34
C GLY A 91 -1.02 -1.95 19.45
N ALA A 92 -0.27 -2.90 20.03
CA ALA A 92 0.63 -3.76 19.25
C ALA A 92 -0.14 -4.65 18.27
N HIS A 93 -1.24 -5.26 18.71
CA HIS A 93 -2.10 -6.07 17.83
C HIS A 93 -2.79 -5.24 16.75
N PHE A 94 -3.30 -4.04 17.09
CA PHE A 94 -3.85 -3.13 16.10
C PHE A 94 -2.80 -2.69 15.07
N ARG A 95 -1.58 -2.37 15.50
CA ARG A 95 -0.48 -2.01 14.60
C ARG A 95 -0.13 -3.15 13.66
N GLN A 96 -0.07 -4.39 14.17
CA GLN A 96 0.17 -5.57 13.35
C GLN A 96 -0.93 -5.74 12.29
N TRP A 97 -2.20 -5.62 12.69
CA TRP A 97 -3.32 -5.65 11.75
C TRP A 97 -3.19 -4.58 10.67
N ALA A 98 -2.92 -3.33 11.05
CA ALA A 98 -2.82 -2.21 10.12
C ALA A 98 -1.69 -2.40 9.09
N LEU A 99 -0.55 -2.92 9.51
CA LEU A 99 0.58 -3.23 8.61
C LEU A 99 0.22 -4.32 7.60
N LEU A 100 -0.47 -5.38 8.04
CA LEU A 100 -0.95 -6.44 7.15
C LEU A 100 -2.00 -5.90 6.16
N ALA A 101 -2.96 -5.14 6.65
CA ALA A 101 -4.00 -4.52 5.84
C ALA A 101 -3.41 -3.61 4.75
N GLN A 102 -2.45 -2.76 5.13
CA GLN A 102 -1.79 -1.83 4.21
C GLN A 102 -0.98 -2.60 3.17
N GLY A 103 -0.21 -3.60 3.58
CA GLY A 103 0.55 -4.44 2.64
C GLY A 103 -0.34 -5.16 1.63
N HIS A 104 -1.49 -5.68 2.05
CA HIS A 104 -2.47 -6.29 1.16
C HIS A 104 -3.08 -5.27 0.18
N LEU A 105 -3.54 -4.13 0.69
CA LEU A 105 -4.09 -3.06 -0.15
C LEU A 105 -3.06 -2.59 -1.19
N VAL A 106 -1.83 -2.31 -0.79
CA VAL A 106 -0.74 -1.88 -1.68
C VAL A 106 -0.46 -2.92 -2.75
N SER A 107 -0.38 -4.20 -2.37
CA SER A 107 -0.17 -5.29 -3.32
C SER A 107 -1.30 -5.39 -4.34
N ASP A 108 -2.55 -5.28 -3.89
CA ASP A 108 -3.72 -5.36 -4.75
C ASP A 108 -3.76 -4.17 -5.72
N LEU A 109 -3.54 -2.94 -5.24
CA LEU A 109 -3.48 -1.74 -6.09
C LEU A 109 -2.35 -1.77 -7.12
N VAL A 110 -1.17 -2.28 -6.76
CA VAL A 110 -0.07 -2.48 -7.72
C VAL A 110 -0.46 -3.53 -8.76
N GLY A 111 -1.14 -4.61 -8.36
CA GLY A 111 -1.65 -5.61 -9.29
C GLY A 111 -2.62 -5.00 -10.32
N LEU A 112 -3.54 -4.16 -9.88
CA LEU A 112 -4.46 -3.43 -10.77
C LEU A 112 -3.70 -2.54 -11.76
N CYS A 113 -2.68 -1.80 -11.30
CA CYS A 113 -1.85 -0.98 -12.18
C CYS A 113 -1.05 -1.81 -13.18
N ASP A 114 -0.51 -2.97 -12.77
CA ASP A 114 0.17 -3.92 -13.66
C ASP A 114 -0.79 -4.45 -14.75
N ASP A 115 -2.06 -4.64 -14.39
CA ASP A 115 -3.17 -5.00 -15.30
C ASP A 115 -3.69 -3.81 -16.14
N ARG A 116 -2.97 -2.68 -16.13
CA ARG A 116 -3.28 -1.42 -16.83
C ARG A 116 -4.58 -0.76 -16.37
N GLN A 117 -5.07 -1.10 -15.19
CA GLN A 117 -6.19 -0.40 -14.60
C GLN A 117 -5.75 0.92 -13.98
N ARG A 118 -6.64 1.91 -14.04
CA ARG A 118 -6.38 3.22 -13.43
C ARG A 118 -6.76 3.21 -11.95
N VAL A 119 -5.82 3.61 -11.10
CA VAL A 119 -6.04 3.91 -9.67
C VAL A 119 -5.78 5.39 -9.41
N ILE A 120 -6.67 6.06 -8.68
CA ILE A 120 -6.54 7.48 -8.34
C ILE A 120 -6.81 7.68 -6.85
N PHE A 121 -6.06 8.58 -6.22
CA PHE A 121 -6.33 9.08 -4.88
C PHE A 121 -6.86 10.50 -4.95
N GLY A 122 -8.07 10.74 -4.45
CA GLY A 122 -8.75 12.03 -4.62
C GLY A 122 -9.75 12.34 -3.53
N ARG A 123 -10.30 13.56 -3.55
CA ARG A 123 -11.49 13.90 -2.77
C ARG A 123 -12.72 13.54 -3.60
N LYS A 124 -13.82 13.16 -2.92
CA LYS A 124 -15.13 13.05 -3.57
C LYS A 124 -15.49 14.40 -4.20
N GLN A 125 -15.81 14.42 -5.48
CA GLN A 125 -16.36 15.60 -6.16
C GLN A 125 -17.84 15.76 -5.81
#